data_AF-A0A368FI62-F1
#
_entry.id   AF-A0A368FI62-F1
#
_cell.length_a   1.000
_cell.length_b   1.000
_cell.length_c   1.000
_cell.angle_alpha   90.00
_cell.angle_beta   90.00
_cell.angle_gamma   90.00
#
_symmetry.space_group_name_H-M   'P 1'
#
loop_
_entity.id
_entity.type
_entity.pdbx_description
1 polymer ?
#
loop_
_entity_poly.entity_id
_entity_poly.type
_entity_poly.pdbx_seq_one_letter_code
_entity_poly.pdbx_strand_id
1 'polypeptide(L)'
;MKESFKKIMEEREYRKVLITGHSFGGAVAALVAVDIVKENLAKKNKVTLITLGQSMVGDKDFAKAYEKEVKHSYRVVRRGDSIPYVPGQERGYEFNGREVFYDKYGMQSDGSTGFKICERGKDFDEEGCSGKQTNPLRAINNDEYFRRNVTKYGLKCK
;
A
#
# COMPACT_ATOMS: atom_id res chain seq x y z
N MET A 1 -1.88 13.35 -17.14
CA MET A 1 -2.49 12.32 -16.26
C MET A 1 -3.89 12.72 -15.82
N LYS A 2 -4.08 13.84 -15.09
CA LYS A 2 -5.40 14.27 -14.58
C LYS A 2 -6.45 14.43 -15.69
N GLU A 3 -6.14 15.10 -16.80
CA GLU A 3 -7.07 15.27 -17.93
C GLU A 3 -7.48 13.94 -18.57
N SER A 4 -6.49 13.08 -18.87
CA SER A 4 -6.75 11.75 -19.42
C SER A 4 -7.59 10.90 -18.47
N PHE A 5 -7.33 10.98 -17.17
CA PHE A 5 -8.12 10.31 -16.15
C PHE A 5 -9.57 10.81 -16.14
N LYS A 6 -9.78 12.13 -16.13
CA LYS A 6 -11.13 12.74 -16.21
C LYS A 6 -11.90 12.24 -17.42
N LYS A 7 -11.30 12.31 -18.61
CA LYS A 7 -11.92 11.82 -19.85
C LYS A 7 -12.34 10.35 -19.74
N ILE A 8 -11.46 9.49 -19.23
CA ILE A 8 -11.78 8.06 -19.02
C ILE A 8 -12.93 7.89 -18.02
N MET A 9 -12.96 8.67 -16.95
CA MET A 9 -14.00 8.58 -15.92
C MET A 9 -15.37 9.08 -16.43
N GLU A 10 -15.39 10.10 -17.30
CA GLU A 10 -16.61 10.62 -17.94
C GLU A 10 -17.20 9.62 -18.94
N GLU A 11 -16.36 8.87 -19.66
CA GLU A 11 -16.80 7.91 -20.69
C GLU A 11 -17.47 6.63 -20.15
N ARG A 12 -17.42 6.32 -18.84
CA ARG A 12 -18.18 5.15 -18.30
C ARG A 12 -18.82 5.43 -16.95
N GLU A 13 -20.13 5.19 -16.86
CA GLU A 13 -21.01 5.55 -15.73
C GLU A 13 -20.73 4.87 -14.38
N TYR A 14 -19.97 3.77 -14.32
CA TYR A 14 -19.80 2.99 -13.08
C TYR A 14 -18.37 2.54 -12.84
N ARG A 15 -17.44 3.45 -12.51
CA ARG A 15 -16.04 3.06 -12.26
C ARG A 15 -15.64 3.13 -10.79
N LYS A 16 -15.44 1.96 -10.20
CA LYS A 16 -14.50 1.81 -9.09
C LYS A 16 -13.08 2.05 -9.63
N VAL A 17 -12.27 2.80 -8.90
CA VAL A 17 -10.89 3.10 -9.25
C VAL A 17 -10.00 2.26 -8.35
N LEU A 18 -9.35 1.26 -8.93
CA LEU A 18 -8.28 0.53 -8.26
C LEU A 18 -6.96 1.19 -8.59
N ILE A 19 -6.25 1.61 -7.56
CA ILE A 19 -4.91 2.17 -7.65
C ILE A 19 -3.97 1.15 -7.03
N THR A 20 -2.80 0.97 -7.63
CA THR A 20 -1.78 0.05 -7.12
C THR A 20 -0.39 0.60 -7.38
N GLY A 21 0.57 0.04 -6.67
CA GLY A 21 1.97 0.39 -6.74
C GLY A 21 2.79 -0.57 -5.90
N HIS A 22 4.03 -0.77 -6.31
CA HIS A 22 5.01 -1.60 -5.61
C HIS A 22 6.15 -0.72 -5.12
N SER A 23 6.71 -1.04 -3.94
CA SER A 23 7.86 -0.33 -3.38
C SER A 23 7.60 1.18 -3.25
N PHE A 24 8.52 2.02 -3.72
CA PHE A 24 8.33 3.47 -3.87
C PHE A 24 7.10 3.84 -4.72
N GLY A 25 6.79 3.05 -5.76
CA GLY A 25 5.57 3.24 -6.55
C GLY A 25 4.29 3.08 -5.72
N GLY A 26 4.33 2.33 -4.61
CA GLY A 26 3.24 2.27 -3.64
C GLY A 26 3.03 3.60 -2.91
N ALA A 27 4.11 4.31 -2.56
CA ALA A 27 4.02 5.64 -1.95
C ALA A 27 3.42 6.66 -2.92
N VAL A 28 3.87 6.64 -4.18
CA VAL A 28 3.29 7.47 -5.25
C VAL A 28 1.81 7.15 -5.46
N ALA A 29 1.45 5.87 -5.48
CA ALA A 29 0.06 5.43 -5.60
C ALA A 29 -0.83 5.93 -4.46
N ALA A 30 -0.31 6.02 -3.23
CA ALA A 30 -1.02 6.63 -2.11
C ALA A 30 -1.27 8.13 -2.30
N LEU A 31 -0.27 8.88 -2.77
CA LEU A 31 -0.44 10.30 -3.11
C LEU A 31 -1.48 10.49 -4.23
N VAL A 32 -1.43 9.66 -5.28
CA VAL A 32 -2.41 9.68 -6.37
C VAL A 32 -3.83 9.37 -5.86
N ALA A 33 -3.97 8.45 -4.91
CA ALA A 33 -5.27 8.09 -4.35
C ALA A 33 -5.93 9.26 -3.59
N VAL A 34 -5.15 9.99 -2.78
CA VAL A 34 -5.68 11.17 -2.08
C VAL A 34 -5.96 12.31 -3.06
N ASP A 35 -5.11 12.51 -4.07
CA ASP A 35 -5.33 13.51 -5.12
C ASP A 35 -6.65 13.26 -5.87
N ILE A 36 -6.89 12.03 -6.34
CA ILE A 36 -8.12 11.66 -7.05
C ILE A 36 -9.36 11.97 -6.23
N VAL A 37 -9.31 11.71 -4.92
CA VAL A 37 -10.41 11.99 -3.99
C VAL A 37 -10.59 13.49 -3.77
N LYS A 38 -9.51 14.22 -3.44
CA LYS A 38 -9.56 15.64 -3.08
C LYS A 38 -9.96 16.52 -4.27
N GLU A 39 -9.55 16.13 -5.46
CA GLU A 39 -9.88 16.81 -6.72
C GLU A 39 -11.26 16.40 -7.28
N ASN A 40 -12.03 15.62 -6.52
CA ASN A 40 -13.35 15.08 -6.90
C ASN A 40 -13.36 14.30 -8.23
N LEU A 41 -12.23 13.70 -8.62
CA LEU A 41 -12.14 12.89 -9.84
C LEU A 41 -12.84 11.54 -9.68
N ALA A 42 -12.95 11.06 -8.44
CA ALA A 42 -13.79 9.92 -8.07
C ALA A 42 -14.29 10.08 -6.63
N LYS A 43 -15.49 9.55 -6.35
CA LYS A 43 -16.04 9.53 -4.99
C LYS A 43 -15.17 8.65 -4.08
N LYS A 44 -14.99 9.06 -2.81
CA LYS A 44 -14.20 8.34 -1.78
C LYS A 44 -14.50 6.85 -1.70
N ASN A 45 -15.78 6.47 -1.74
CA ASN A 45 -16.24 5.07 -1.67
C ASN A 45 -16.06 4.26 -2.97
N LYS A 46 -15.51 4.88 -4.02
CA LYS A 46 -15.18 4.24 -5.29
C LYS A 46 -13.68 4.06 -5.47
N VAL A 47 -12.84 4.68 -4.63
CA VAL A 47 -11.39 4.55 -4.69
C VAL A 47 -10.94 3.41 -3.77
N THR A 48 -10.12 2.51 -4.30
CA THR A 48 -9.44 1.46 -3.55
C THR A 48 -7.96 1.49 -3.90
N LEU A 49 -7.12 1.49 -2.88
CA LEU A 49 -5.67 1.39 -3.02
C LEU A 49 -5.21 0.04 -2.47
N ILE A 50 -4.48 -0.72 -3.28
CA ILE A 50 -3.79 -1.94 -2.85
C ILE A 50 -2.34 -1.84 -3.31
N THR A 51 -1.40 -1.81 -2.39
CA THR A 51 0.04 -1.70 -2.70
C THR A 51 0.82 -2.89 -2.17
N LEU A 52 1.97 -3.17 -2.80
CA LEU A 52 2.90 -4.21 -2.38
C LEU A 52 4.15 -3.55 -1.80
N GLY A 53 4.37 -3.70 -0.50
CA GLY A 53 5.55 -3.18 0.19
C GLY A 53 5.74 -1.67 0.02
N GLN A 54 4.65 -0.92 0.14
CA GLN A 54 4.66 0.55 0.06
C GLN A 54 5.50 1.16 1.18
N SER A 55 6.43 2.05 0.82
CA SER A 55 7.16 2.92 1.75
C SER A 55 6.27 3.99 2.37
N MET A 56 6.70 4.57 3.49
CA MET A 56 6.00 5.69 4.13
C MET A 56 5.98 6.92 3.21
N VAL A 57 4.95 7.75 3.39
CA VAL A 57 4.63 8.86 2.47
C VAL A 57 4.75 10.23 3.14
N GLY A 58 4.24 10.35 4.36
CA GLY A 58 4.18 11.62 5.07
C GLY A 58 4.13 11.42 6.57
N ASP A 59 3.95 12.52 7.29
CA ASP A 59 3.90 12.52 8.74
C ASP A 59 2.56 12.02 9.31
N LYS A 60 2.45 12.11 10.64
CA LYS A 60 1.25 11.71 11.39
C LYS A 60 -0.01 12.47 10.99
N ASP A 61 0.11 13.75 10.63
CA ASP A 61 -1.04 14.57 10.28
C ASP A 61 -1.50 14.28 8.85
N PHE A 62 -0.55 14.06 7.92
CA PHE A 62 -0.82 13.50 6.61
C PHE A 62 -1.53 12.14 6.73
N ALA A 63 -1.01 11.19 7.52
CA ALA A 63 -1.60 9.87 7.67
C ALA A 63 -3.05 9.92 8.19
N LYS A 64 -3.32 10.75 9.20
CA LYS A 64 -4.68 10.97 9.72
C LYS A 64 -5.60 11.60 8.68
N ALA A 65 -5.13 12.58 7.92
CA ALA A 65 -5.92 13.22 6.87
C ALA A 65 -6.20 12.25 5.73
N TYR A 66 -5.18 11.50 5.30
CA TYR A 66 -5.25 10.48 4.26
C TYR A 66 -6.33 9.43 4.56
N GLU A 67 -6.36 8.88 5.77
CA GLU A 67 -7.31 7.82 6.16
C GLU A 67 -8.78 8.28 6.18
N LYS A 68 -9.03 9.59 6.33
CA LYS A 68 -10.37 10.17 6.20
C LYS A 68 -10.84 10.21 4.74
N GLU A 69 -9.89 10.31 3.81
CA GLU A 69 -10.13 10.46 2.37
C GLU A 69 -10.17 9.10 1.65
N VAL A 70 -9.17 8.26 1.89
CA VAL A 70 -8.96 6.98 1.21
C VAL A 70 -9.25 5.82 2.17
N LYS A 71 -10.54 5.55 2.42
CA LYS A 71 -10.98 4.55 3.41
C LYS A 71 -10.63 3.10 3.03
N HIS A 72 -10.52 2.79 1.74
CA HIS A 72 -10.18 1.46 1.24
C HIS A 72 -8.72 1.43 0.80
N SER A 73 -7.80 1.59 1.76
CA SER A 73 -6.36 1.60 1.53
C SER A 73 -5.71 0.44 2.27
N TYR A 74 -5.05 -0.44 1.51
CA TYR A 74 -4.44 -1.67 2.00
C TYR A 74 -2.99 -1.77 1.51
N ARG A 75 -2.05 -1.83 2.45
CA ARG A 75 -0.63 -2.05 2.20
C ARG A 75 -0.31 -3.51 2.49
N VAL A 76 -0.03 -4.29 1.46
CA VAL A 76 0.42 -5.67 1.63
C VAL A 76 1.89 -5.63 2.03
N VAL A 77 2.18 -6.16 3.22
CA VAL A 77 3.53 -6.22 3.78
C VAL A 77 3.87 -7.67 4.03
N ARG A 78 5.11 -8.05 3.76
CA ARG A 78 5.60 -9.40 4.00
C ARG A 78 6.70 -9.45 5.02
N ARG A 79 6.81 -10.60 5.69
CA ARG A 79 7.87 -10.86 6.65
C ARG A 79 9.25 -10.58 6.06
N GLY A 80 10.05 -9.81 6.78
CA GLY A 80 11.44 -9.47 6.46
C GLY A 80 11.63 -8.28 5.52
N ASP A 81 10.56 -7.69 5.00
CA ASP A 81 10.65 -6.52 4.12
C ASP A 81 10.91 -5.24 4.94
N SER A 82 12.00 -4.53 4.62
CA SER A 82 12.35 -3.26 5.28
C SER A 82 11.71 -2.04 4.62
N ILE A 83 11.26 -2.13 3.36
CA ILE A 83 10.78 -0.97 2.59
C ILE A 83 9.58 -0.27 3.23
N PRO A 84 8.60 -0.98 3.82
CA PRO A 84 7.49 -0.32 4.49
C PRO A 84 7.88 0.66 5.59
N TYR A 85 9.07 0.49 6.18
CA TYR A 85 9.57 1.31 7.29
C TYR A 85 10.42 2.50 6.83
N VAL A 86 10.67 2.65 5.54
CA VAL A 86 11.47 3.77 4.99
C VAL A 86 10.53 4.93 4.66
N PRO A 87 10.87 6.21 4.93
CA PRO A 87 12.14 6.71 5.49
C PRO A 87 12.36 6.51 6.99
N GLY A 88 11.32 6.20 7.77
CA GLY A 88 11.43 5.91 9.21
C GLY A 88 10.64 6.87 10.10
N GLN A 89 10.03 6.33 11.15
CA GLN A 89 9.29 7.13 12.15
C GLN A 89 10.22 8.06 12.93
N GLU A 90 11.49 7.70 13.09
CA GLU A 90 12.54 8.55 13.66
C GLU A 90 12.82 9.81 12.82
N ARG A 91 12.43 9.79 11.54
CA ARG A 91 12.49 10.94 10.63
C ARG A 91 11.16 11.68 10.53
N GLY A 92 10.19 11.37 11.40
CA GLY A 92 8.88 12.00 11.46
C GLY A 92 7.84 11.44 10.49
N TYR A 93 8.13 10.34 9.78
CA TYR A 93 7.17 9.69 8.90
C TYR A 93 6.22 8.78 9.68
N GLU A 94 5.04 8.54 9.13
CA GLU A 94 4.04 7.66 9.71
C GLU A 94 3.44 6.76 8.63
N PHE A 95 3.04 5.55 9.01
CA PHE A 95 2.29 4.68 8.12
C PHE A 95 0.93 5.28 7.77
N ASN A 96 0.42 4.98 6.58
CA ASN A 96 -0.94 5.34 6.18
C ASN A 96 -1.70 4.10 5.67
N GLY A 97 -3.02 4.10 5.87
CA GLY A 97 -3.86 2.98 5.46
C GLY A 97 -3.68 1.74 6.34
N ARG A 98 -4.44 0.68 6.04
CA ARG A 98 -4.38 -0.58 6.78
C ARG A 98 -3.25 -1.43 6.27
N GLU A 99 -2.55 -2.08 7.19
CA GLU A 99 -1.57 -3.10 6.83
C GLU A 99 -2.27 -4.46 6.64
N VAL A 100 -1.81 -5.21 5.64
CA VAL A 100 -2.13 -6.62 5.42
C VAL A 100 -0.82 -7.37 5.54
N PHE A 101 -0.52 -7.89 6.73
CA PHE A 101 0.77 -8.48 7.05
C PHE A 101 0.77 -10.00 6.89
N TYR A 102 1.70 -10.48 6.06
CA TYR A 102 2.03 -11.89 5.93
C TYR A 102 3.24 -12.21 6.80
N ASP A 103 2.97 -12.71 8.00
CA ASP A 103 3.97 -13.01 9.04
C ASP A 103 4.78 -14.29 8.75
N LYS A 104 4.24 -15.20 7.94
CA LYS A 104 4.86 -16.45 7.48
C LYS A 104 5.52 -16.27 6.11
N TYR A 105 6.62 -16.99 5.91
CA TYR A 105 7.27 -17.08 4.60
C TYR A 105 6.38 -17.78 3.56
N GLY A 106 6.66 -17.50 2.28
CA GLY A 106 6.05 -18.18 1.14
C GLY A 106 4.95 -17.39 0.44
N MET A 107 4.11 -16.64 1.19
CA MET A 107 2.95 -15.90 0.66
C MET A 107 2.22 -16.68 -0.43
N GLN A 108 1.51 -17.72 -0.05
CA GLN A 108 0.87 -18.61 -1.00
C GLN A 108 -0.20 -17.86 -1.80
N SER A 109 -0.20 -18.02 -3.13
CA SER A 109 -1.16 -17.35 -4.02
C SER A 109 -2.59 -17.87 -3.85
N ASP A 110 -2.76 -19.06 -3.26
CA ASP A 110 -4.06 -19.64 -2.88
C ASP A 110 -4.57 -19.14 -1.52
N GLY A 111 -3.81 -18.27 -0.84
CA GLY A 111 -4.17 -17.72 0.46
C GLY A 111 -3.85 -18.62 1.66
N SER A 112 -3.31 -19.83 1.46
CA SER A 112 -3.06 -20.79 2.55
C SER A 112 -2.03 -20.33 3.59
N THR A 113 -1.19 -19.33 3.27
CA THR A 113 -0.30 -18.69 4.27
C THR A 113 -1.07 -17.93 5.34
N GLY A 114 -2.24 -17.36 5.00
CA GLY A 114 -2.96 -16.41 5.85
C GLY A 114 -2.25 -15.05 5.97
N PHE A 115 -2.96 -14.10 6.58
CA PHE A 115 -2.46 -12.75 6.92
C PHE A 115 -3.25 -12.17 8.11
N LYS A 116 -2.69 -11.16 8.77
CA LYS A 116 -3.42 -10.30 9.73
C LYS A 116 -3.64 -8.92 9.11
N ILE A 117 -4.80 -8.32 9.34
CA ILE A 117 -5.04 -6.91 9.01
C ILE A 117 -4.76 -6.09 10.28
N CYS A 118 -3.92 -5.07 10.15
CA CYS A 118 -3.51 -4.24 11.27
C CYS A 118 -3.87 -2.78 11.00
N GLU A 119 -4.49 -2.11 11.98
CA GLU A 119 -4.82 -0.69 11.89
C GLU A 119 -3.81 0.16 12.67
N ARG A 120 -3.44 1.29 12.07
CA ARG A 120 -2.53 2.27 12.69
C ARG A 120 -3.11 2.79 13.99
N GLY A 121 -2.29 2.81 15.04
CA GLY A 121 -2.67 3.32 16.37
C GLY A 121 -3.64 2.43 17.14
N LYS A 122 -3.93 1.22 16.64
CA LYS A 122 -4.65 0.18 17.38
C LYS A 122 -3.78 -1.05 17.54
N ASP A 123 -3.53 -1.72 16.42
CA ASP A 123 -3.00 -3.09 16.45
C ASP A 123 -1.58 -3.18 15.88
N PHE A 124 -1.04 -2.09 15.32
CA PHE A 124 0.22 -2.12 14.57
C PHE A 124 1.41 -2.66 15.37
N ASP A 125 1.43 -2.39 16.68
CA ASP A 125 2.45 -2.89 17.61
C ASP A 125 2.02 -4.18 18.33
N GLU A 126 0.95 -4.83 17.90
CA GLU A 126 0.54 -6.13 18.45
C GLU A 126 1.28 -7.29 17.78
N GLU A 127 1.23 -8.45 18.44
CA GLU A 127 1.67 -9.71 17.85
C GLU A 127 0.92 -9.98 16.53
N GLY A 128 1.65 -10.46 15.53
CA GLY A 128 1.11 -10.73 14.20
C GLY A 128 0.98 -9.49 13.30
N CYS A 129 1.47 -8.32 13.71
CA CYS A 129 1.62 -7.14 12.86
C CYS A 129 3.10 -6.84 12.58
N SER A 130 3.37 -6.07 11.52
CA SER A 130 4.75 -5.87 11.08
C SER A 130 5.56 -4.99 12.07
N GLY A 131 4.92 -4.17 12.89
CA GLY A 131 5.60 -3.30 13.87
C GLY A 131 6.52 -4.03 14.85
N LYS A 132 6.31 -5.34 15.08
CA LYS A 132 7.10 -6.18 16.00
C LYS A 132 8.18 -7.03 15.33
N GLN A 133 8.47 -6.84 14.04
CA GLN A 133 9.50 -7.63 13.37
C GLN A 133 10.90 -7.33 13.94
N THR A 134 11.58 -8.37 14.45
CA THR A 134 12.94 -8.27 15.06
C THR A 134 14.04 -8.97 14.25
N ASN A 135 13.69 -9.72 13.20
CA ASN A 135 14.65 -10.36 12.30
C ASN A 135 15.30 -9.32 11.37
N PRO A 136 16.51 -9.56 10.80
CA PRO A 136 17.11 -8.59 9.90
C PRO A 136 16.17 -8.30 8.73
N LEU A 137 15.62 -7.09 8.73
CA LEU A 137 14.79 -6.57 7.65
C LEU A 137 15.72 -6.19 6.49
N ARG A 138 15.36 -6.58 5.27
CA ARG A 138 16.18 -6.34 4.09
C ARG A 138 15.32 -5.85 2.93
N ALA A 139 15.82 -4.86 2.21
CA ALA A 139 15.14 -4.31 1.04
C ALA A 139 14.91 -5.36 -0.06
N ILE A 140 15.79 -6.36 -0.18
CA ILE A 140 15.64 -7.46 -1.13
C ILE A 140 14.35 -8.28 -0.92
N ASN A 141 13.80 -8.28 0.30
CA ASN A 141 12.54 -8.97 0.56
C ASN A 141 11.34 -8.24 -0.06
N ASN A 142 11.51 -7.03 -0.57
CA ASN A 142 10.48 -6.31 -1.32
C ASN A 142 10.28 -6.86 -2.74
N ASP A 143 11.12 -7.77 -3.23
CA ASP A 143 11.10 -8.20 -4.63
C ASP A 143 10.05 -9.29 -4.93
N GLU A 144 9.60 -10.01 -3.91
CA GLU A 144 8.73 -11.18 -4.10
C GLU A 144 7.44 -11.08 -3.31
N TYR A 145 6.32 -11.18 -4.04
CA TYR A 145 4.97 -11.21 -3.49
C TYR A 145 4.20 -12.32 -4.17
N PHE A 146 3.48 -13.14 -3.40
CA PHE A 146 2.65 -14.23 -3.92
C PHE A 146 3.41 -15.26 -4.77
N ARG A 147 4.63 -15.64 -4.34
CA ARG A 147 5.62 -16.44 -5.09
C ARG A 147 5.97 -15.90 -6.48
N ARG A 148 5.76 -14.61 -6.73
CA ARG A 148 6.15 -13.94 -7.96
C ARG A 148 7.18 -12.87 -7.65
N ASN A 149 8.26 -12.88 -8.42
CA ASN A 149 9.18 -11.76 -8.44
C ASN A 149 8.53 -10.60 -9.21
N VAL A 150 8.11 -9.57 -8.47
CA VAL A 150 7.36 -8.43 -9.01
C VAL A 150 8.26 -7.40 -9.68
N THR A 151 9.57 -7.40 -9.42
CA THR A 151 10.53 -6.50 -10.10
C THR A 151 10.74 -6.87 -11.57
N LYS A 152 10.37 -8.10 -11.96
CA LYS A 152 10.34 -8.53 -13.35
C LYS A 152 9.14 -7.99 -14.13
N TYR A 153 8.13 -7.44 -13.47
CA TYR A 153 6.97 -6.88 -14.15
C TYR A 153 7.42 -5.65 -14.93
N GLY A 154 7.15 -5.63 -16.25
CA GLY A 154 7.59 -4.57 -17.15
C GLY A 154 8.88 -4.88 -17.94
N LEU A 155 9.69 -5.87 -17.53
CA LEU A 155 10.92 -6.23 -18.26
C LEU A 155 10.68 -7.09 -19.52
N LYS A 156 9.42 -7.41 -19.82
CA LYS A 156 8.98 -8.17 -21.01
C LYS A 156 7.62 -7.69 -21.52
N CYS A 157 7.44 -6.37 -21.61
CA CYS A 157 6.25 -5.83 -22.28
C CYS A 157 6.30 -6.20 -23.77
N LYS A 158 5.21 -6.81 -24.26
CA LYS A 158 4.95 -6.94 -25.69
C LYS A 158 4.28 -5.66 -26.18
#